data_AF-A0A0H3J026-F1
#
_entry.id   AF-A0A0H3J026-F1
#
_cell.length_a   1.000
_cell.length_b   1.000
_cell.length_c   1.000
_cell.angle_alpha   90.00
_cell.angle_beta   90.00
_cell.angle_gamma   90.00
#
_symmetry.space_group_name_H-M   'P 1'
#
loop_
_entity.id
_entity.type
_entity.pdbx_description
1 polymer ?
#
loop_
_entity_poly.entity_id
_entity_poly.type
_entity_poly.pdbx_seq_one_letter_code
_entity_poly.pdbx_strand_id
1 'polypeptide(L)'
;MIKSKISKFLFSTTLISCLIGSGSLAFAKESNSTNYKETYGISHITREDMLKIPAQQNNAQFKVPQFDASTLKNIPSAKGYDEAGNLIDLDVWDSWPLQNGDGTVSNYHGYNIVFALAGDPKRGWDTHIYLFYQKIGDTSIDSWKCAGRVFKDSDKFLSDDPILHNQAEEWSGSATLTQDGKVRLFYTNRDSWSIETGHYGKQTLTTAQINLSKPDSSTLKIEGVEDLKSIFDGGDGTIYQNVAQFVQASDPSTNTWDNHTLRDPHYIEDNGRKYLVFEANTGTTDGYQGDQSLYNRAYYGGSAAFFKSERDKLLQSPKKQLASFANGALGIIELNNDYTLKKVMKPLITSNTITDEIERANIFKMNGKWYLFTDSRGSKMTIDGIDDKQVYMLGFVADSLTGSYKPLNGSGLVLNMNLDPADLTFTYSHFAVPQRKGNNVVITSYITNRGLFSDHHSTFAPSFLLKIQGQKTSVVPNSILPQGQLTIDK
;
A
#
# COMPACT_ATOMS: atom_id res chain seq x y z
N MET A 1 59.80 17.39 -3.32
CA MET A 1 60.37 16.33 -2.46
C MET A 1 59.30 15.99 -1.43
N ILE A 2 58.48 14.93 -1.62
CA ILE A 2 58.73 13.49 -1.29
C ILE A 2 58.90 13.36 0.24
N LYS A 3 58.15 12.59 1.06
CA LYS A 3 57.24 11.41 0.97
C LYS A 3 56.49 11.35 2.35
N SER A 4 55.18 11.10 2.49
CA SER A 4 54.40 9.85 2.34
C SER A 4 54.96 8.62 3.07
N LYS A 5 54.25 8.12 4.10
CA LYS A 5 54.36 6.75 4.62
C LYS A 5 53.05 6.00 4.38
N ILE A 6 53.13 4.99 3.52
CA ILE A 6 52.15 3.92 3.32
C ILE A 6 52.80 2.65 3.88
N SER A 7 52.05 1.87 4.67
CA SER A 7 52.41 0.51 5.06
C SER A 7 51.55 -0.47 4.26
N LYS A 8 52.20 -1.29 3.43
CA LYS A 8 51.65 -2.50 2.81
C LYS A 8 52.16 -3.68 3.62
N PHE A 9 51.28 -4.61 4.01
CA PHE A 9 51.69 -5.93 4.45
C PHE A 9 51.32 -6.97 3.40
N LEU A 10 52.31 -7.80 3.06
CA LEU A 10 52.28 -8.84 2.03
C LEU A 10 51.45 -10.05 2.49
N PHE A 11 50.69 -10.61 1.55
CA PHE A 11 50.23 -11.99 1.59
C PHE A 11 51.39 -12.93 1.23
N SER A 12 51.62 -13.95 2.05
CA SER A 12 52.51 -15.07 1.73
C SER A 12 51.69 -16.36 1.74
N THR A 13 51.60 -16.97 0.56
CA THR A 13 50.99 -18.28 0.30
C THR A 13 51.92 -19.41 0.72
N THR A 14 51.40 -20.38 1.47
CA THR A 14 52.06 -21.67 1.68
C THR A 14 51.06 -22.80 1.36
N LEU A 15 51.34 -23.53 0.28
CA LEU A 15 50.70 -24.82 -0.02
C LEU A 15 51.22 -25.87 0.98
N ILE A 16 50.30 -26.61 1.61
CA ILE A 16 50.61 -27.92 2.20
C ILE A 16 49.61 -28.92 1.63
N SER A 17 50.13 -29.84 0.85
CA SER A 17 49.47 -31.04 0.35
C SER A 17 49.58 -32.17 1.40
N CYS A 18 48.45 -32.67 1.88
CA CYS A 18 48.35 -33.96 2.58
C CYS A 18 47.36 -34.88 1.84
N LEU A 19 47.81 -36.10 1.57
CA LEU A 19 47.08 -37.18 0.90
C LEU A 19 46.07 -37.87 1.82
N ILE A 20 44.90 -38.15 1.23
CA ILE A 20 43.97 -39.29 1.41
C ILE A 20 43.45 -39.56 2.84
N GLY A 21 42.19 -39.17 3.06
CA GLY A 21 41.32 -39.72 4.08
C GLY A 21 39.89 -39.79 3.54
N SER A 22 39.37 -41.00 3.39
CA SER A 22 37.97 -41.32 3.07
C SER A 22 37.00 -40.51 3.94
N GLY A 23 36.17 -39.67 3.32
CA GLY A 23 35.17 -38.86 4.01
C GLY A 23 34.02 -38.56 3.07
N SER A 24 32.97 -39.35 3.21
CA SER A 24 31.56 -39.09 2.88
C SER A 24 31.28 -37.91 1.93
N LEU A 25 30.84 -38.23 0.72
CA LEU A 25 29.95 -37.36 -0.05
C LEU A 25 28.74 -37.05 0.86
N ALA A 26 28.77 -35.88 1.50
CA ALA A 26 27.59 -35.32 2.14
C ALA A 26 26.64 -34.92 1.01
N PHE A 27 25.81 -35.88 0.57
CA PHE A 27 24.55 -35.53 -0.08
C PHE A 27 23.83 -34.58 0.88
N ALA A 28 23.64 -33.34 0.43
CA ALA A 28 22.74 -32.40 1.09
C ALA A 28 21.44 -33.15 1.33
N LYS A 29 21.12 -33.37 2.61
CA LYS A 29 19.90 -34.04 3.03
C LYS A 29 18.76 -33.19 2.48
N GLU A 30 18.04 -33.69 1.47
CA GLU A 30 16.75 -33.12 1.07
C GLU A 30 15.97 -32.89 2.36
N SER A 31 15.69 -31.62 2.68
CA SER A 31 14.74 -31.36 3.76
C SER A 31 13.42 -31.92 3.23
N ASN A 32 13.00 -33.08 3.75
CA ASN A 32 11.66 -33.59 3.53
C ASN A 32 10.69 -32.58 4.12
N SER A 33 10.29 -31.59 3.34
CA SER A 33 9.29 -30.58 3.67
C SER A 33 7.95 -31.30 3.72
N THR A 34 7.49 -31.56 4.94
CA THR A 34 6.21 -32.22 5.17
C THR A 34 5.09 -31.22 4.93
N ASN A 35 4.07 -31.65 4.18
CA ASN A 35 2.85 -30.86 4.01
C ASN A 35 2.19 -30.61 5.35
N TYR A 36 1.74 -29.39 5.59
CA TYR A 36 1.01 -29.03 6.80
C TYR A 36 -0.17 -28.12 6.48
N LYS A 37 -0.98 -27.81 7.50
CA LYS A 37 -2.05 -26.84 7.40
C LYS A 37 -2.08 -26.02 8.67
N GLU A 38 -1.64 -24.78 8.59
CA GLU A 38 -1.71 -23.82 9.68
C GLU A 38 -2.28 -22.51 9.15
N THR A 39 -3.31 -21.99 9.83
CA THR A 39 -3.97 -20.73 9.45
C THR A 39 -3.51 -19.55 10.30
N TYR A 40 -2.79 -19.83 11.39
CA TYR A 40 -2.36 -18.86 12.40
C TYR A 40 -3.52 -18.08 13.06
N GLY A 41 -4.76 -18.52 12.83
CA GLY A 41 -5.99 -17.82 13.22
C GLY A 41 -6.25 -16.55 12.41
N ILE A 42 -5.76 -16.48 11.16
CA ILE A 42 -5.83 -15.33 10.25
C ILE A 42 -6.54 -15.78 8.95
N SER A 43 -7.17 -14.85 8.23
CA SER A 43 -7.70 -15.13 6.89
C SER A 43 -6.57 -15.16 5.85
N HIS A 44 -6.75 -15.90 4.76
CA HIS A 44 -5.78 -15.93 3.67
C HIS A 44 -6.46 -15.63 2.34
N ILE A 45 -5.80 -14.84 1.49
CA ILE A 45 -6.03 -14.89 0.05
C ILE A 45 -5.50 -16.26 -0.39
N THR A 46 -6.37 -17.09 -0.96
CA THR A 46 -5.97 -18.46 -1.34
C THR A 46 -5.68 -18.57 -2.83
N ARG A 47 -4.75 -19.45 -3.20
CA ARG A 47 -4.46 -19.72 -4.62
C ARG A 47 -5.69 -20.24 -5.37
N GLU A 48 -6.54 -21.06 -4.75
CA GLU A 48 -7.81 -21.51 -5.32
C GLU A 48 -8.73 -20.34 -5.69
N ASP A 49 -8.82 -19.34 -4.81
CA ASP A 49 -9.65 -18.16 -5.05
C ASP A 49 -9.07 -17.30 -6.18
N MET A 50 -7.76 -17.05 -6.17
CA MET A 50 -7.10 -16.25 -7.21
C MET A 50 -7.14 -16.92 -8.59
N LEU A 51 -7.06 -18.25 -8.67
CA LEU A 51 -7.17 -18.97 -9.94
C LEU A 51 -8.56 -18.88 -10.60
N LYS A 52 -9.59 -18.39 -9.88
CA LYS A 52 -10.90 -18.08 -10.46
C LYS A 52 -10.92 -16.74 -11.20
N ILE A 53 -10.03 -15.82 -10.83
CA ILE A 53 -10.01 -14.43 -11.31
C ILE A 53 -9.85 -14.34 -12.83
N PRO A 54 -8.93 -15.07 -13.51
CA PRO A 54 -8.75 -14.95 -14.97
C PRO A 54 -10.03 -15.19 -15.78
N ALA A 55 -10.88 -16.13 -15.33
CA ALA A 55 -12.17 -16.38 -15.96
C ALA A 55 -13.20 -15.31 -15.58
N GLN A 56 -13.22 -14.90 -14.31
CA GLN A 56 -14.21 -13.98 -13.74
C GLN A 56 -14.04 -12.52 -14.20
N GLN A 57 -12.80 -12.04 -14.34
CA GLN A 57 -12.46 -10.64 -14.66
C GLN A 57 -12.97 -10.16 -16.02
N ASN A 58 -13.36 -11.09 -16.90
CA ASN A 58 -13.93 -10.75 -18.20
C ASN A 58 -15.36 -10.16 -18.10
N ASN A 59 -16.04 -10.35 -16.96
CA ASN A 59 -17.36 -9.78 -16.72
C ASN A 59 -17.27 -8.26 -16.47
N ALA A 60 -18.08 -7.48 -17.18
CA ALA A 60 -18.18 -6.01 -17.01
C ALA A 60 -18.48 -5.58 -15.57
N GLN A 61 -19.06 -6.47 -14.75
CA GLN A 61 -19.26 -6.29 -13.31
C GLN A 61 -18.00 -5.88 -12.55
N PHE A 62 -16.81 -6.32 -13.00
CA PHE A 62 -15.54 -6.12 -12.31
C PHE A 62 -14.58 -5.20 -13.06
N LYS A 63 -14.97 -4.65 -14.22
CA LYS A 63 -14.04 -3.84 -15.03
C LYS A 63 -14.08 -2.39 -14.59
N VAL A 64 -12.91 -1.79 -14.37
CA VAL A 64 -12.80 -0.32 -14.31
C VAL A 64 -13.38 0.24 -15.62
N PRO A 65 -14.27 1.24 -15.56
CA PRO A 65 -14.91 1.76 -16.76
C PRO A 65 -13.88 2.44 -17.68
N GLN A 66 -14.15 2.42 -18.98
CA GLN A 66 -13.34 3.14 -19.93
C GLN A 66 -13.57 4.65 -19.75
N PHE A 67 -12.48 5.41 -19.61
CA PHE A 67 -12.51 6.87 -19.52
C PHE A 67 -12.29 7.52 -20.89
N ASP A 68 -12.87 8.70 -21.09
CA ASP A 68 -12.63 9.51 -22.28
C ASP A 68 -11.40 10.39 -22.07
N ALA A 69 -10.29 10.03 -22.71
CA ALA A 69 -9.03 10.75 -22.63
C ALA A 69 -9.16 12.25 -22.99
N SER A 70 -10.09 12.61 -23.89
CA SER A 70 -10.29 14.01 -24.31
C SER A 70 -10.89 14.90 -23.22
N THR A 71 -11.47 14.29 -22.18
CA THR A 71 -12.05 15.00 -21.04
C THR A 71 -11.08 15.18 -19.87
N LEU A 72 -9.93 14.51 -19.92
CA LEU A 72 -8.96 14.52 -18.83
C LEU A 72 -8.22 15.84 -18.76
N LYS A 73 -8.05 16.33 -17.53
CA LYS A 73 -7.26 17.51 -17.21
C LYS A 73 -6.25 17.20 -16.10
N ASN A 74 -5.10 17.86 -16.17
CA ASN A 74 -4.21 18.01 -15.01
C ASN A 74 -4.92 18.84 -13.93
N ILE A 75 -4.56 18.66 -12.66
CA ILE A 75 -5.09 19.48 -11.56
C ILE A 75 -4.47 20.88 -11.69
N PRO A 76 -5.22 21.96 -11.99
CA PRO A 76 -4.60 23.26 -12.29
C PRO A 76 -3.77 23.84 -11.14
N SER A 77 -4.12 23.49 -9.90
CA SER A 77 -3.42 23.93 -8.70
C SER A 77 -2.23 23.06 -8.30
N ALA A 78 -1.96 21.94 -8.99
CA ALA A 78 -0.84 21.05 -8.69
C ALA A 78 0.47 21.62 -9.26
N LYS A 79 0.91 22.72 -8.64
CA LYS A 79 2.14 23.43 -8.99
C LYS A 79 3.15 23.29 -7.87
N GLY A 80 4.42 23.11 -8.24
CA GLY A 80 5.55 23.05 -7.30
C GLY A 80 6.80 23.65 -7.93
N TYR A 81 7.95 23.42 -7.32
CA TYR A 81 9.24 23.91 -7.81
C TYR A 81 10.20 22.75 -8.00
N ASP A 82 10.93 22.74 -9.12
CA ASP A 82 12.02 21.80 -9.34
C ASP A 82 13.25 22.15 -8.48
N GLU A 83 14.30 21.32 -8.55
CA GLU A 83 15.54 21.54 -7.78
C GLU A 83 16.25 22.86 -8.16
N ALA A 84 16.03 23.38 -9.36
CA ALA A 84 16.56 24.66 -9.82
C ALA A 84 15.66 25.86 -9.43
N GLY A 85 14.53 25.62 -8.75
CA GLY A 85 13.58 26.64 -8.33
C GLY A 85 12.64 27.11 -9.44
N ASN A 86 12.52 26.39 -10.56
CA ASN A 86 11.55 26.71 -11.61
C ASN A 86 10.16 26.20 -11.23
N LEU A 87 9.12 26.99 -11.51
CA LEU A 87 7.74 26.55 -11.33
C LEU A 87 7.42 25.43 -12.34
N ILE A 88 6.93 24.31 -11.83
CA ILE A 88 6.56 23.13 -12.62
C ILE A 88 5.14 22.65 -12.28
N ASP A 89 4.57 21.90 -13.21
CA ASP A 89 3.42 21.03 -12.95
C ASP A 89 3.90 19.75 -12.26
N LEU A 90 3.19 19.35 -11.21
CA LEU A 90 3.49 18.14 -10.45
C LEU A 90 2.66 16.96 -10.97
N ASP A 91 3.24 15.77 -10.94
CA ASP A 91 2.45 14.55 -10.95
C ASP A 91 1.76 14.41 -9.58
N VAL A 92 0.48 14.02 -9.58
CA VAL A 92 -0.31 13.74 -8.36
C VAL A 92 -0.93 12.35 -8.47
N TRP A 93 -0.60 11.45 -7.55
CA TRP A 93 -1.02 10.05 -7.62
C TRP A 93 -1.88 9.61 -6.42
N ASP A 94 -1.36 8.73 -5.58
CA ASP A 94 -2.08 8.16 -4.44
C ASP A 94 -2.69 9.27 -3.60
N SER A 95 -3.99 9.18 -3.38
CA SER A 95 -4.75 10.21 -2.67
C SER A 95 -5.80 9.60 -1.75
N TRP A 96 -6.07 10.33 -0.67
CA TRP A 96 -7.04 9.95 0.35
C TRP A 96 -7.78 11.19 0.89
N PRO A 97 -9.11 11.12 1.05
CA PRO A 97 -9.87 12.21 1.63
C PRO A 97 -9.64 12.32 3.14
N LEU A 98 -9.90 13.51 3.70
CA LEU A 98 -10.11 13.65 5.14
C LEU A 98 -11.45 13.00 5.51
N GLN A 99 -11.41 11.96 6.32
CA GLN A 99 -12.56 11.13 6.64
C GLN A 99 -13.01 11.29 8.10
N ASN A 100 -14.27 10.99 8.40
CA ASN A 100 -14.71 10.77 9.78
C ASN A 100 -14.21 9.40 10.26
N GLY A 101 -14.31 9.10 11.55
CA GLY A 101 -13.86 7.82 12.13
C GLY A 101 -14.57 6.58 11.59
N ASP A 102 -15.65 6.72 10.81
CA ASP A 102 -16.37 5.64 10.10
C ASP A 102 -15.94 5.47 8.63
N GLY A 103 -15.03 6.31 8.15
CA GLY A 103 -14.54 6.33 6.77
C GLY A 103 -15.31 7.27 5.83
N THR A 104 -16.45 7.85 6.21
CA THR A 104 -17.16 8.78 5.32
C THR A 104 -16.38 10.09 5.15
N VAL A 105 -16.49 10.76 4.00
CA VAL A 105 -15.83 12.06 3.78
C VAL A 105 -16.30 13.07 4.84
N SER A 106 -15.35 13.73 5.48
CA SER A 106 -15.61 14.75 6.50
C SER A 106 -15.96 16.10 5.89
N ASN A 107 -16.60 16.96 6.69
CA ASN A 107 -16.80 18.37 6.34
C ASN A 107 -15.88 19.22 7.23
N TYR A 108 -14.81 19.76 6.66
CA TYR A 108 -13.93 20.68 7.36
C TYR A 108 -14.30 22.13 7.02
N HIS A 109 -15.12 22.75 7.85
CA HIS A 109 -15.54 24.16 7.69
C HIS A 109 -16.08 24.54 6.29
N GLY A 110 -16.85 23.63 5.68
CA GLY A 110 -17.45 23.79 4.34
C GLY A 110 -16.59 23.27 3.19
N TYR A 111 -15.48 22.58 3.49
CA TYR A 111 -14.57 22.04 2.48
C TYR A 111 -14.47 20.51 2.57
N ASN A 112 -14.36 19.91 1.38
CA ASN A 112 -13.72 18.62 1.19
C ASN A 112 -12.20 18.82 1.18
N ILE A 113 -11.47 17.96 1.88
CA ILE A 113 -10.00 17.95 1.90
C ILE A 113 -9.53 16.60 1.37
N VAL A 114 -8.50 16.63 0.52
CA VAL A 114 -7.78 15.47 -0.01
C VAL A 114 -6.31 15.67 0.24
N PHE A 115 -5.66 14.64 0.74
CA PHE A 115 -4.20 14.53 0.74
C PHE A 115 -3.79 13.70 -0.45
N ALA A 116 -2.69 14.05 -1.10
CA ALA A 116 -2.16 13.28 -2.20
C ALA A 116 -0.64 13.32 -2.21
N LEU A 117 -0.04 12.23 -2.69
CA LEU A 117 1.36 12.22 -3.07
C LEU A 117 1.54 13.03 -4.34
N ALA A 118 2.52 13.94 -4.32
CA ALA A 118 2.90 14.70 -5.49
C ALA A 118 4.40 14.99 -5.54
N GLY A 119 4.90 15.21 -6.75
CA GLY A 119 6.31 15.51 -6.99
C GLY A 119 6.66 15.80 -8.44
N ASP A 120 7.91 16.17 -8.66
CA ASP A 120 8.49 16.44 -9.97
C ASP A 120 8.44 15.17 -10.84
N PRO A 121 7.73 15.21 -11.99
CA PRO A 121 7.64 14.08 -12.93
C PRO A 121 8.99 13.53 -13.40
N LYS A 122 10.07 14.33 -13.32
CA LYS A 122 11.43 13.92 -13.71
C LYS A 122 12.19 13.19 -12.62
N ARG A 123 11.68 13.17 -11.39
CA ARG A 123 12.36 12.61 -10.21
C ARG A 123 11.45 11.61 -9.52
N GLY A 124 11.64 10.32 -9.83
CA GLY A 124 10.79 9.25 -9.29
C GLY A 124 10.76 9.12 -7.75
N TRP A 125 11.76 9.67 -7.07
CA TRP A 125 11.87 9.72 -5.60
C TRP A 125 11.37 11.03 -4.98
N ASP A 126 10.97 12.03 -5.77
CA ASP A 126 10.36 13.25 -5.24
C ASP A 126 8.93 12.93 -4.85
N THR A 127 8.74 12.54 -3.59
CA THR A 127 7.45 12.05 -3.08
C THR A 127 7.13 12.75 -1.77
N HIS A 128 6.23 13.73 -1.84
CA HIS A 128 5.77 14.50 -0.69
C HIS A 128 4.25 14.59 -0.63
N ILE A 129 3.69 14.77 0.56
CA ILE A 129 2.25 14.88 0.77
C ILE A 129 1.84 16.33 0.58
N TYR A 130 0.91 16.55 -0.34
CA TYR A 130 0.26 17.84 -0.58
C TYR A 130 -1.20 17.79 -0.12
N LEU A 131 -1.71 18.94 0.32
CA LEU A 131 -3.12 19.10 0.70
C LEU A 131 -3.87 19.83 -0.40
N PHE A 132 -4.88 19.17 -0.96
CA PHE A 132 -5.85 19.74 -1.89
C PHE A 132 -7.20 19.93 -1.18
N TYR A 133 -7.93 20.97 -1.55
CA TYR A 133 -9.23 21.26 -0.96
C TYR A 133 -10.18 21.89 -1.97
N GLN A 134 -11.46 21.61 -1.77
CA GLN A 134 -12.55 22.03 -2.64
C GLN A 134 -13.76 22.36 -1.77
N LYS A 135 -14.57 23.35 -2.15
CA LYS A 135 -15.82 23.63 -1.41
C LYS A 135 -16.78 22.45 -1.59
N ILE A 136 -17.49 22.09 -0.52
CA ILE A 136 -18.57 21.11 -0.62
C ILE A 136 -19.63 21.65 -1.60
N GLY A 137 -20.12 20.79 -2.50
CA GLY A 137 -20.99 21.16 -3.61
C GLY A 137 -20.28 21.32 -4.94
N ASP A 138 -19.00 21.71 -4.93
CA ASP A 138 -18.21 21.78 -6.16
C ASP A 138 -17.80 20.36 -6.60
N THR A 139 -17.76 20.12 -7.91
CA THR A 139 -17.37 18.83 -8.48
C THR A 139 -16.35 18.93 -9.61
N SER A 140 -16.01 20.13 -10.08
CA SER A 140 -15.04 20.29 -11.17
C SER A 140 -13.61 20.07 -10.67
N ILE A 141 -12.76 19.43 -11.47
CA ILE A 141 -11.32 19.36 -11.17
C ILE A 141 -10.69 20.75 -11.00
N ASP A 142 -11.18 21.75 -11.73
CA ASP A 142 -10.68 23.13 -11.70
C ASP A 142 -10.94 23.83 -10.35
N SER A 143 -11.77 23.24 -9.48
CA SER A 143 -12.11 23.80 -8.17
C SER A 143 -11.29 23.22 -7.01
N TRP A 144 -10.47 22.20 -7.27
CA TRP A 144 -9.43 21.80 -6.33
C TRP A 144 -8.37 22.89 -6.26
N LYS A 145 -8.22 23.48 -5.08
CA LYS A 145 -7.10 24.35 -4.73
C LYS A 145 -6.03 23.51 -4.02
N CYS A 146 -4.78 23.95 -4.05
CA CYS A 146 -3.68 23.34 -3.31
C CYS A 146 -3.24 24.27 -2.18
N ALA A 147 -3.12 23.75 -0.96
CA ALA A 147 -2.56 24.46 0.19
C ALA A 147 -1.03 24.28 0.31
N GLY A 148 -0.41 23.52 -0.60
CA GLY A 148 1.01 23.21 -0.62
C GLY A 148 1.37 21.88 0.07
N ARG A 149 2.67 21.64 0.25
CA ARG A 149 3.20 20.53 1.04
C ARG A 149 2.68 20.61 2.47
N VAL A 150 2.34 19.47 3.04
CA VAL A 150 1.91 19.34 4.43
C VAL A 150 3.07 19.64 5.38
N PHE A 151 4.25 19.10 5.06
CA PHE A 151 5.45 19.21 5.89
C PHE A 151 6.48 20.13 5.26
N LYS A 152 7.15 20.91 6.09
CA LYS A 152 8.41 21.58 5.76
C LYS A 152 9.54 20.58 5.94
N ASP A 153 10.65 20.77 5.22
CA ASP A 153 11.83 19.89 5.38
C ASP A 153 12.40 19.93 6.81
N SER A 154 12.20 21.04 7.53
CA SER A 154 12.58 21.18 8.93
C SER A 154 11.70 20.40 9.90
N ASP A 155 10.47 20.04 9.52
CA ASP A 155 9.47 19.50 10.45
C ASP A 155 9.89 18.14 11.01
N LYS A 156 10.59 17.33 10.19
CA LYS A 156 11.12 16.02 10.59
C LYS A 156 12.10 16.10 11.78
N PHE A 157 12.67 17.29 12.05
CA PHE A 157 13.60 17.54 13.15
C PHE A 157 12.93 18.22 14.36
N LEU A 158 11.62 18.45 14.35
CA LEU A 158 10.90 19.08 15.46
C LEU A 158 10.77 18.17 16.69
N SER A 159 10.76 16.86 16.48
CA SER A 159 10.73 15.84 17.53
C SER A 159 12.09 15.17 17.70
N ASP A 160 12.41 14.69 18.90
CA ASP A 160 13.58 13.83 19.18
C ASP A 160 13.41 12.38 18.65
N ASP A 161 12.53 12.17 17.68
CA ASP A 161 12.29 10.87 17.05
C ASP A 161 13.37 10.59 15.98
N PRO A 162 14.29 9.65 16.23
CA PRO A 162 15.41 9.40 15.31
C PRO A 162 14.96 8.75 13.99
N ILE A 163 13.79 8.12 13.93
CA ILE A 163 13.28 7.53 12.68
C ILE A 163 12.83 8.65 11.73
N LEU A 164 12.24 9.72 12.27
CA LEU A 164 11.82 10.88 11.48
C LEU A 164 13.00 11.64 10.89
N HIS A 165 14.13 11.72 11.59
CA HIS A 165 15.31 12.46 11.12
C HIS A 165 15.86 11.93 9.79
N ASN A 166 15.64 10.65 9.51
CA ASN A 166 16.08 9.98 8.28
C ASN A 166 15.01 9.97 7.17
N GLN A 167 13.84 10.59 7.38
CA GLN A 167 12.79 10.66 6.37
C GLN A 167 13.31 11.30 5.08
N ALA A 168 13.19 10.57 3.98
CA ALA A 168 13.52 11.04 2.63
C ALA A 168 12.25 11.26 1.79
N GLU A 169 11.25 10.42 1.98
CA GLU A 169 9.98 10.46 1.24
C GLU A 169 8.79 10.37 2.22
N GLU A 170 7.68 10.99 1.85
CA GLU A 170 6.41 10.92 2.58
C GLU A 170 5.42 10.12 1.72
N TRP A 171 5.18 8.87 2.08
CA TRP A 171 4.32 7.94 1.33
C TRP A 171 2.90 7.88 1.91
N SER A 172 2.02 7.15 1.21
CA SER A 172 0.57 7.14 1.41
C SER A 172 0.11 6.77 2.83
N GLY A 173 -1.17 7.07 3.11
CA GLY A 173 -1.86 6.70 4.34
C GLY A 173 -3.32 7.13 4.36
N SER A 174 -3.76 7.76 5.46
CA SER A 174 -5.14 8.21 5.67
C SER A 174 -5.20 9.46 6.53
N ALA A 175 -6.34 10.14 6.55
CA ALA A 175 -6.54 11.30 7.41
C ALA A 175 -7.93 11.25 8.05
N THR A 176 -8.01 11.62 9.33
CA THR A 176 -9.27 11.68 10.07
C THR A 176 -9.54 13.06 10.65
N LEU A 177 -10.80 13.49 10.59
CA LEU A 177 -11.30 14.62 11.35
C LEU A 177 -11.70 14.12 12.74
N THR A 178 -10.96 14.54 13.76
CA THR A 178 -11.20 14.14 15.15
C THR A 178 -12.49 14.77 15.69
N GLN A 179 -13.02 14.21 16.78
CA GLN A 179 -14.24 14.71 17.42
C GLN A 179 -14.11 16.16 17.92
N ASP A 180 -12.90 16.60 18.27
CA ASP A 180 -12.57 17.97 18.67
C ASP A 180 -12.17 18.88 17.48
N GLY A 181 -12.40 18.42 16.24
CA GLY A 181 -12.27 19.23 15.03
C GLY A 181 -10.83 19.38 14.52
N LYS A 182 -9.93 18.47 14.89
CA LYS A 182 -8.53 18.46 14.44
C LYS A 182 -8.35 17.57 13.22
N VAL A 183 -7.44 17.97 12.35
CA VAL A 183 -7.02 17.16 11.20
C VAL A 183 -5.87 16.28 11.64
N ARG A 184 -6.11 14.98 11.75
CA ARG A 184 -5.11 13.99 12.15
C ARG A 184 -4.70 13.17 10.93
N LEU A 185 -3.43 13.30 10.52
CA LEU A 185 -2.86 12.58 9.40
C LEU A 185 -2.12 11.33 9.89
N PHE A 186 -2.25 10.24 9.14
CA PHE A 186 -1.43 9.04 9.23
C PHE A 186 -0.81 8.80 7.86
N TYR A 187 0.49 8.55 7.83
CA TYR A 187 1.22 8.39 6.59
C TYR A 187 2.43 7.49 6.78
N THR A 188 3.12 7.21 5.68
CA THR A 188 4.31 6.37 5.70
C THR A 188 5.54 7.26 5.65
N ASN A 189 6.32 7.28 6.73
CA ASN A 189 7.67 7.80 6.70
C ASN A 189 8.56 6.78 5.99
N ARG A 190 9.12 7.14 4.84
CA ARG A 190 10.10 6.31 4.15
C ARG A 190 11.48 6.92 4.22
N ASP A 191 12.40 6.13 4.75
CA ASP A 191 13.83 6.40 4.73
C ASP A 191 14.38 6.35 3.29
N SER A 192 15.52 6.99 3.08
CA SER A 192 16.27 6.89 1.83
C SER A 192 16.63 5.45 1.48
N TRP A 193 16.89 5.19 0.20
CA TRP A 193 17.50 3.96 -0.27
C TRP A 193 18.95 4.22 -0.65
N SER A 194 19.87 3.82 0.21
CA SER A 194 21.31 3.90 0.01
C SER A 194 22.03 2.79 0.79
N ILE A 195 22.39 1.73 0.07
CA ILE A 195 23.10 0.55 0.61
C ILE A 195 24.42 0.97 1.27
N GLU A 196 25.14 1.94 0.68
CA GLU A 196 26.43 2.42 1.18
C GLU A 196 26.35 3.05 2.58
N THR A 197 25.20 3.63 2.90
CA THR A 197 24.96 4.32 4.17
C THR A 197 24.08 3.50 5.12
N GLY A 198 23.69 2.27 4.74
CA GLY A 198 22.87 1.38 5.55
C GLY A 198 21.38 1.75 5.60
N HIS A 199 20.92 2.58 4.66
CA HIS A 199 19.52 2.97 4.53
C HIS A 199 18.85 2.11 3.45
N TYR A 200 17.86 1.30 3.84
CA TYR A 200 17.25 0.29 2.96
C TYR A 200 15.77 0.58 2.70
N GLY A 201 15.40 1.87 2.62
CA GLY A 201 14.02 2.27 2.38
C GLY A 201 13.07 1.84 3.50
N LYS A 202 13.53 1.91 4.77
CA LYS A 202 12.71 1.60 5.95
C LYS A 202 11.40 2.37 5.86
N GLN A 203 10.28 1.65 5.96
CA GLN A 203 8.94 2.23 6.02
C GLN A 203 8.47 2.23 7.47
N THR A 204 7.83 3.31 7.91
CA THR A 204 7.36 3.46 9.29
C THR A 204 6.03 4.19 9.32
N LEU A 205 5.03 3.59 9.97
CA LEU A 205 3.73 4.21 10.17
C LEU A 205 3.91 5.43 11.07
N THR A 206 3.45 6.59 10.61
CA THR A 206 3.74 7.89 11.22
C THR A 206 2.47 8.72 11.32
N THR A 207 2.39 9.61 12.31
CA THR A 207 1.25 10.54 12.45
C THR A 207 1.68 11.96 12.74
N ALA A 208 0.83 12.91 12.38
CA ALA A 208 0.90 14.31 12.80
C ALA A 208 -0.50 14.92 12.88
N GLN A 209 -0.68 15.95 13.71
CA GLN A 209 -1.81 16.86 13.60
C GLN A 209 -1.45 17.99 12.62
N ILE A 210 -2.36 18.27 11.69
CA ILE A 210 -2.21 19.34 10.71
C ILE A 210 -2.99 20.56 11.17
N ASN A 211 -2.29 21.65 11.44
CA ASN A 211 -2.90 22.90 11.89
C ASN A 211 -3.27 23.74 10.67
N LEU A 212 -4.58 23.84 10.41
CA LEU A 212 -5.13 24.62 9.31
C LEU A 212 -5.79 25.91 9.81
N SER A 213 -5.67 26.96 9.01
CA SER A 213 -6.41 28.21 9.19
C SER A 213 -7.26 28.53 7.96
N LYS A 214 -8.24 29.40 8.16
CA LYS A 214 -9.08 29.98 7.10
C LYS A 214 -8.86 31.50 7.09
N PRO A 215 -7.79 31.99 6.44
CA PRO A 215 -7.46 33.43 6.46
C PRO A 215 -8.52 34.30 5.78
N ASP A 216 -9.29 33.73 4.85
CA ASP A 216 -10.41 34.39 4.17
C ASP A 216 -11.54 33.40 3.84
N SER A 217 -12.63 33.88 3.23
CA SER A 217 -13.82 33.06 2.92
C SER A 217 -13.58 31.88 1.96
N SER A 218 -12.44 31.84 1.27
CA SER A 218 -12.16 31.01 0.11
C SER A 218 -10.85 30.21 0.19
N THR A 219 -10.02 30.43 1.21
CA THR A 219 -8.67 29.87 1.30
C THR A 219 -8.53 29.01 2.56
N LEU A 220 -7.95 27.82 2.40
CA LEU A 220 -7.37 27.05 3.52
C LEU A 220 -5.85 27.15 3.44
N LYS A 221 -5.21 27.35 4.59
CA LYS A 221 -3.76 27.48 4.72
C LYS A 221 -3.24 26.52 5.78
N ILE A 222 -2.12 25.85 5.48
CA ILE A 222 -1.37 25.08 6.46
C ILE A 222 -0.50 26.06 7.27
N GLU A 223 -0.73 26.13 8.59
CA GLU A 223 0.09 26.94 9.50
C GLU A 223 1.31 26.17 10.00
N GLY A 224 1.18 24.85 10.13
CA GLY A 224 2.23 23.94 10.53
C GLY A 224 1.68 22.61 11.02
N VAL A 225 2.54 21.83 11.62
CA VAL A 225 2.20 20.52 12.20
C VAL A 225 2.60 20.47 13.66
N GLU A 226 1.91 19.63 14.43
CA GLU A 226 2.24 19.32 15.82
C GLU A 226 1.97 17.83 16.08
N ASP A 227 2.45 17.32 17.22
CA ASP A 227 2.31 15.92 17.59
C ASP A 227 2.77 14.95 16.46
N LEU A 228 3.86 15.34 15.78
CA LEU A 228 4.53 14.56 14.75
C LEU A 228 5.38 13.48 15.41
N LYS A 229 5.10 12.21 15.09
CA LYS A 229 5.78 11.04 15.70
C LYS A 229 5.62 9.76 14.87
N SER A 230 6.62 8.90 14.94
CA SER A 230 6.54 7.51 14.48
C SER A 230 5.65 6.69 15.43
N ILE A 231 4.88 5.75 14.86
CA ILE A 231 3.97 4.86 15.59
C ILE A 231 4.52 3.43 15.60
N PHE A 232 4.87 2.90 14.43
CA PHE A 232 5.19 1.49 14.29
C PHE A 232 6.07 1.21 13.06
N ASP A 233 7.11 0.40 13.26
CA ASP A 233 8.14 0.07 12.25
C ASP A 233 8.34 -1.45 12.06
N GLY A 234 7.34 -2.26 12.43
CA GLY A 234 7.42 -3.72 12.41
C GLY A 234 7.81 -4.32 13.77
N GLY A 235 8.26 -3.49 14.72
CA GLY A 235 8.57 -3.94 16.08
C GLY A 235 9.66 -5.01 16.12
N ASP A 236 9.45 -6.08 16.88
CA ASP A 236 10.41 -7.17 17.04
C ASP A 236 10.41 -8.20 15.89
N GLY A 237 9.57 -8.02 14.86
CA GLY A 237 9.52 -8.93 13.72
C GLY A 237 8.71 -10.21 13.96
N THR A 238 7.99 -10.32 15.08
CA THR A 238 7.21 -11.52 15.42
C THR A 238 5.90 -11.64 14.65
N ILE A 239 5.20 -10.52 14.47
CA ILE A 239 3.89 -10.44 13.78
C ILE A 239 3.99 -9.73 12.43
N TYR A 240 4.83 -8.71 12.31
CA TYR A 240 5.04 -8.01 11.05
C TYR A 240 6.52 -7.93 10.76
N GLN A 241 6.91 -8.15 9.52
CA GLN A 241 8.31 -8.03 9.10
C GLN A 241 8.83 -6.61 9.39
N ASN A 242 10.05 -6.50 9.92
CA ASN A 242 10.75 -5.21 10.03
C ASN A 242 11.91 -5.12 9.01
N VAL A 243 12.44 -3.91 8.81
CA VAL A 243 13.52 -3.69 7.82
C VAL A 243 14.79 -4.50 8.12
N ALA A 244 15.07 -4.80 9.40
CA ALA A 244 16.24 -5.60 9.76
C ALA A 244 16.09 -7.05 9.28
N GLN A 245 14.89 -7.62 9.35
CA GLN A 245 14.60 -8.94 8.81
C GLN A 245 14.67 -8.96 7.29
N PHE A 246 14.21 -7.92 6.60
CA PHE A 246 14.35 -7.78 5.15
C PHE A 246 15.82 -7.85 4.71
N VAL A 247 16.68 -7.05 5.35
CA VAL A 247 18.13 -7.01 5.08
C VAL A 247 18.83 -8.32 5.43
N GLN A 248 18.32 -9.08 6.39
CA GLN A 248 18.89 -10.38 6.78
C GLN A 248 18.41 -11.55 5.90
N ALA A 249 17.13 -11.54 5.49
CA ALA A 249 16.50 -12.61 4.72
C ALA A 249 16.98 -12.61 3.26
N SER A 250 17.42 -11.45 2.77
CA SER A 250 17.85 -11.26 1.40
C SER A 250 19.00 -10.24 1.40
N ASP A 251 20.09 -10.52 0.68
CA ASP A 251 21.07 -9.46 0.39
C ASP A 251 20.37 -8.47 -0.56
N PRO A 252 20.02 -7.25 -0.12
CA PRO A 252 19.20 -6.33 -0.92
C PRO A 252 19.93 -5.84 -2.17
N SER A 253 21.24 -6.09 -2.27
CA SER A 253 22.04 -5.76 -3.46
C SER A 253 21.97 -6.83 -4.56
N THR A 254 21.54 -8.06 -4.23
CA THR A 254 21.58 -9.20 -5.16
C THR A 254 20.27 -9.99 -5.23
N ASN A 255 19.39 -9.88 -4.24
CA ASN A 255 18.11 -10.57 -4.20
C ASN A 255 16.94 -9.59 -4.41
N THR A 256 16.23 -9.78 -5.52
CA THR A 256 15.08 -8.96 -5.94
C THR A 256 13.74 -9.67 -5.73
N TRP A 257 13.71 -10.80 -5.02
CA TRP A 257 12.50 -11.60 -4.80
C TRP A 257 11.70 -11.18 -3.59
N ASP A 258 12.36 -10.58 -2.59
CA ASP A 258 11.76 -10.06 -1.36
C ASP A 258 11.35 -8.59 -1.56
N ASN A 259 10.23 -8.19 -0.96
CA ASN A 259 9.71 -6.84 -1.03
C ASN A 259 9.15 -6.41 0.34
N HIS A 260 9.97 -5.69 1.10
CA HIS A 260 9.56 -5.15 2.38
C HIS A 260 8.53 -4.03 2.25
N THR A 261 7.40 -4.20 2.93
CA THR A 261 6.30 -3.24 2.99
C THR A 261 5.89 -2.99 4.45
N LEU A 262 5.66 -1.72 4.79
CA LEU A 262 5.02 -1.31 6.04
C LEU A 262 4.43 0.10 5.87
N ARG A 263 3.33 0.19 5.14
CA ARG A 263 2.83 1.45 4.60
C ARG A 263 1.31 1.51 4.54
N ASP A 264 0.81 2.62 4.01
CA ASP A 264 -0.61 2.86 3.75
C ASP A 264 -1.51 2.71 5.00
N PRO A 265 -1.17 3.33 6.15
CA PRO A 265 -2.00 3.24 7.35
C PRO A 265 -3.36 3.89 7.16
N HIS A 266 -4.40 3.06 7.21
CA HIS A 266 -5.81 3.44 7.17
C HIS A 266 -6.41 3.49 8.57
N TYR A 267 -6.80 4.69 9.00
CA TYR A 267 -7.45 4.92 10.28
C TYR A 267 -8.91 4.51 10.28
N ILE A 268 -9.33 3.81 11.33
CA ILE A 268 -10.72 3.43 11.54
C ILE A 268 -11.05 3.31 13.03
N GLU A 269 -12.30 3.61 13.39
CA GLU A 269 -12.81 3.41 14.74
C GLU A 269 -13.88 2.31 14.81
N ASP A 270 -13.85 1.55 15.90
CA ASP A 270 -14.95 0.65 16.28
C ASP A 270 -15.19 0.74 17.79
N ASN A 271 -16.42 1.08 18.17
CA ASN A 271 -16.84 1.22 19.57
C ASN A 271 -15.90 2.12 20.42
N GLY A 272 -15.46 3.25 19.85
CA GLY A 272 -14.57 4.22 20.50
C GLY A 272 -13.10 3.79 20.60
N ARG A 273 -12.73 2.63 20.05
CA ARG A 273 -11.34 2.19 19.91
C ARG A 273 -10.82 2.57 18.53
N LYS A 274 -9.54 2.97 18.48
CA LYS A 274 -8.88 3.53 17.31
C LYS A 274 -7.89 2.51 16.76
N TYR A 275 -7.86 2.33 15.45
CA TYR A 275 -6.99 1.36 14.80
C TYR A 275 -6.34 1.95 13.56
N LEU A 276 -5.17 1.42 13.21
CA LEU A 276 -4.61 1.52 11.86
C LEU A 276 -4.64 0.14 11.23
N VAL A 277 -5.17 0.05 10.01
CA VAL A 277 -5.03 -1.11 9.12
C VAL A 277 -4.08 -0.72 8.00
N PHE A 278 -3.09 -1.54 7.68
CA PHE A 278 -1.95 -1.11 6.85
C PHE A 278 -1.43 -2.26 5.99
N GLU A 279 -0.74 -1.92 4.91
CA GLU A 279 0.05 -2.89 4.14
C GLU A 279 1.30 -3.28 4.92
N ALA A 280 1.59 -4.57 4.97
CA ALA A 280 2.75 -5.15 5.63
C ALA A 280 3.17 -6.48 4.99
N ASN A 281 4.17 -7.14 5.57
CA ASN A 281 4.50 -8.55 5.34
C ASN A 281 4.39 -9.32 6.67
N THR A 282 4.08 -10.62 6.62
CA THR A 282 3.98 -11.46 7.83
C THR A 282 5.30 -11.51 8.60
N GLY A 283 5.21 -11.72 9.92
CA GLY A 283 6.35 -11.92 10.80
C GLY A 283 6.66 -13.40 11.02
N THR A 284 7.58 -13.65 11.94
CA THR A 284 8.13 -15.00 12.17
C THR A 284 7.13 -16.00 12.78
N THR A 285 6.03 -15.54 13.37
CA THR A 285 5.10 -16.40 14.15
C THR A 285 3.71 -16.57 13.53
N ASP A 286 3.42 -15.89 12.42
CA ASP A 286 2.12 -15.86 11.76
C ASP A 286 2.17 -16.20 10.26
N GLY A 287 3.19 -16.98 9.88
CA GLY A 287 3.33 -17.53 8.53
C GLY A 287 4.36 -16.78 7.71
N TYR A 288 5.61 -16.79 8.17
CA TYR A 288 6.73 -16.10 7.51
C TYR A 288 7.04 -16.64 6.11
N GLN A 289 7.72 -15.81 5.31
CA GLN A 289 8.29 -16.22 4.04
C GLN A 289 9.34 -17.34 4.20
N GLY A 290 9.61 -18.04 3.11
CA GLY A 290 10.61 -19.11 2.96
C GLY A 290 10.04 -20.33 2.25
N ASP A 291 10.90 -21.24 1.82
CA ASP A 291 10.50 -22.44 1.04
C ASP A 291 9.47 -23.32 1.77
N GLN A 292 9.44 -23.31 3.11
CA GLN A 292 8.44 -24.04 3.90
C GLN A 292 7.02 -23.48 3.75
N SER A 293 6.86 -22.20 3.39
CA SER A 293 5.55 -21.58 3.14
C SER A 293 4.80 -22.30 2.01
N LEU A 294 5.52 -22.78 1.00
CA LEU A 294 4.97 -23.48 -0.16
C LEU A 294 4.25 -24.79 0.20
N TYR A 295 4.49 -25.34 1.39
CA TYR A 295 3.91 -26.60 1.85
C TYR A 295 2.72 -26.43 2.80
N ASN A 296 2.32 -25.19 3.10
CA ASN A 296 1.15 -24.90 3.92
C ASN A 296 -0.13 -24.93 3.09
N ARG A 297 -0.98 -25.93 3.30
CA ARG A 297 -2.27 -26.06 2.61
C ARG A 297 -3.22 -24.89 2.85
N ALA A 298 -3.06 -24.11 3.93
CA ALA A 298 -3.92 -22.95 4.21
C ALA A 298 -3.84 -21.88 3.10
N TYR A 299 -2.67 -21.69 2.47
CA TYR A 299 -2.46 -20.69 1.43
C TYR A 299 -3.02 -21.10 0.06
N TYR A 300 -3.31 -22.39 -0.13
CA TYR A 300 -3.85 -22.90 -1.38
C TYR A 300 -5.37 -22.90 -1.38
N GLY A 301 -6.01 -23.17 -0.24
CA GLY A 301 -7.44 -23.43 -0.19
C GLY A 301 -7.81 -24.81 -0.76
N GLY A 302 -9.07 -24.98 -1.13
CA GLY A 302 -9.56 -26.15 -1.85
C GLY A 302 -9.37 -27.52 -1.20
N SER A 303 -9.51 -28.54 -2.05
CA SER A 303 -9.35 -29.94 -1.67
C SER A 303 -7.87 -30.33 -1.50
N ALA A 304 -7.61 -31.48 -0.88
CA ALA A 304 -6.25 -32.02 -0.78
C ALA A 304 -5.65 -32.34 -2.16
N ALA A 305 -6.49 -32.75 -3.12
CA ALA A 305 -6.08 -33.02 -4.49
C ALA A 305 -5.67 -31.72 -5.22
N PHE A 306 -6.44 -30.64 -5.03
CA PHE A 306 -6.10 -29.33 -5.55
C PHE A 306 -4.75 -28.85 -5.00
N PHE A 307 -4.59 -28.85 -3.67
CA PHE A 307 -3.33 -28.47 -3.01
C PHE A 307 -2.13 -29.21 -3.58
N LYS A 308 -2.21 -30.54 -3.70
CA LYS A 308 -1.11 -31.34 -4.24
C LYS A 308 -0.77 -30.91 -5.68
N SER A 309 -1.78 -30.82 -6.54
CA SER A 309 -1.58 -30.46 -7.95
C SER A 309 -1.00 -29.06 -8.11
N GLU A 310 -1.55 -28.07 -7.40
CA GLU A 310 -1.15 -26.68 -7.52
C GLU A 310 0.24 -26.43 -6.91
N ARG A 311 0.54 -27.06 -5.77
CA ARG A 311 1.88 -27.00 -5.18
C ARG A 311 2.92 -27.65 -6.10
N ASP A 312 2.67 -28.86 -6.59
CA ASP A 312 3.63 -29.57 -7.44
C ASP A 312 3.92 -28.77 -8.72
N LYS A 313 2.91 -28.11 -9.28
CA LYS A 313 3.06 -27.15 -10.38
C LYS A 313 3.91 -25.95 -10.00
N LEU A 314 3.61 -25.29 -8.88
CA LEU A 314 4.34 -24.11 -8.40
C LEU A 314 5.82 -24.42 -8.14
N LEU A 315 6.12 -25.57 -7.52
CA LEU A 315 7.48 -26.02 -7.22
C LEU A 315 8.34 -26.26 -8.47
N GLN A 316 7.70 -26.62 -9.59
CA GLN A 316 8.37 -26.82 -10.89
C GLN A 316 8.37 -25.55 -11.74
N SER A 317 7.69 -24.48 -11.30
CA SER A 317 7.54 -23.25 -12.06
C SER A 317 8.73 -22.30 -11.86
N PRO A 318 9.01 -21.39 -12.83
CA PRO A 318 9.99 -20.33 -12.63
C PRO A 318 9.59 -19.34 -11.52
N LYS A 319 8.32 -19.35 -11.07
CA LYS A 319 7.83 -18.48 -10.00
C LYS A 319 8.01 -19.07 -8.59
N LYS A 320 8.63 -20.26 -8.44
CA LYS A 320 8.88 -20.88 -7.12
C LYS A 320 9.55 -19.90 -6.16
N GLN A 321 10.63 -19.24 -6.60
CA GLN A 321 11.42 -18.37 -5.73
C GLN A 321 10.62 -17.15 -5.32
N LEU A 322 9.97 -16.46 -6.26
CA LEU A 322 9.06 -15.36 -5.96
C LEU A 322 7.96 -15.78 -4.97
N ALA A 323 7.36 -16.96 -5.16
CA ALA A 323 6.33 -17.47 -4.26
C ALA A 323 6.85 -17.82 -2.86
N SER A 324 8.12 -18.24 -2.72
CA SER A 324 8.66 -18.52 -1.39
C SER A 324 8.94 -17.24 -0.61
N PHE A 325 9.21 -16.12 -1.28
CA PHE A 325 9.34 -14.81 -0.64
C PHE A 325 7.99 -14.13 -0.39
N ALA A 326 7.01 -14.31 -1.27
CA ALA A 326 5.68 -13.68 -1.15
C ALA A 326 4.97 -13.97 0.18
N ASN A 327 4.85 -12.95 1.04
CA ASN A 327 4.18 -13.01 2.33
C ASN A 327 3.48 -11.70 2.73
N GLY A 328 2.96 -10.95 1.75
CA GLY A 328 2.18 -9.73 2.00
C GLY A 328 1.01 -9.94 2.98
N ALA A 329 0.64 -8.88 3.71
CA ALA A 329 -0.34 -8.90 4.78
C ALA A 329 -1.06 -7.54 4.90
N LEU A 330 -2.35 -7.57 5.25
CA LEU A 330 -3.04 -6.38 5.75
C LEU A 330 -3.05 -6.46 7.27
N GLY A 331 -2.16 -5.68 7.88
CA GLY A 331 -1.95 -5.61 9.32
C GLY A 331 -3.01 -4.78 10.04
N ILE A 332 -3.06 -4.92 11.36
CA ILE A 332 -3.84 -4.05 12.24
C ILE A 332 -3.11 -3.81 13.57
N ILE A 333 -3.14 -2.56 14.02
CA ILE A 333 -2.71 -2.16 15.37
C ILE A 333 -3.80 -1.31 16.03
N GLU A 334 -3.91 -1.41 17.35
CA GLU A 334 -4.73 -0.49 18.15
C GLU A 334 -3.89 0.70 18.60
N LEU A 335 -4.49 1.89 18.57
CA LEU A 335 -3.90 3.13 19.05
C LEU A 335 -4.46 3.54 20.42
N ASN A 336 -3.65 4.26 21.18
CA ASN A 336 -4.09 5.03 22.33
C ASN A 336 -4.86 6.29 21.87
N ASN A 337 -5.46 7.00 22.82
CA ASN A 337 -6.20 8.22 22.50
C ASN A 337 -5.31 9.35 21.97
N ASP A 338 -4.04 9.34 22.34
CA ASP A 338 -2.99 10.24 21.84
C ASP A 338 -2.32 9.72 20.56
N TYR A 339 -2.88 8.69 19.91
CA TYR A 339 -2.39 8.11 18.66
C TYR A 339 -1.03 7.39 18.75
N THR A 340 -0.52 7.11 19.96
CA THR A 340 0.61 6.20 20.14
C THR A 340 0.17 4.73 20.00
N LEU A 341 1.11 3.83 19.70
CA LEU A 341 0.83 2.40 19.63
C LEU A 341 0.33 1.89 20.99
N LYS A 342 -0.84 1.24 21.00
CA LYS A 342 -1.38 0.55 22.18
C LYS A 342 -1.16 -0.95 22.12
N LYS A 343 -1.42 -1.55 20.96
CA LYS A 343 -1.34 -3.01 20.80
C LYS A 343 -1.08 -3.41 19.36
N VAL A 344 -0.08 -4.27 19.17
CA VAL A 344 0.12 -5.02 17.92
C VAL A 344 -0.87 -6.18 17.88
N MET A 345 -1.60 -6.32 16.78
CA MET A 345 -2.62 -7.37 16.59
C MET A 345 -2.24 -8.24 15.40
N LYS A 346 -2.83 -9.44 15.33
CA LYS A 346 -2.62 -10.34 14.17
C LYS A 346 -3.13 -9.69 12.89
N PRO A 347 -2.51 -9.96 11.72
CA PRO A 347 -3.01 -9.51 10.44
C PRO A 347 -4.47 -9.90 10.22
N LEU A 348 -5.21 -9.06 9.49
CA LEU A 348 -6.58 -9.35 9.09
C LEU A 348 -6.60 -10.39 7.97
N ILE A 349 -5.67 -10.29 7.02
CA ILE A 349 -5.51 -11.21 5.91
C ILE A 349 -4.07 -11.25 5.41
N THR A 350 -3.64 -12.37 4.82
CA THR A 350 -2.31 -12.52 4.19
C THR A 350 -2.41 -13.05 2.76
N SER A 351 -1.40 -12.79 1.94
CA SER A 351 -1.26 -13.21 0.54
C SER A 351 -0.10 -14.18 0.31
N ASN A 352 0.22 -14.99 1.33
CA ASN A 352 1.33 -15.94 1.27
C ASN A 352 1.34 -16.76 -0.03
N THR A 353 2.52 -16.91 -0.62
CA THR A 353 2.78 -17.56 -1.91
C THR A 353 2.22 -16.87 -3.14
N ILE A 354 1.31 -15.91 -3.00
CA ILE A 354 0.60 -15.26 -4.11
C ILE A 354 1.36 -14.02 -4.55
N THR A 355 1.56 -13.08 -3.63
CA THR A 355 2.30 -11.84 -3.86
C THR A 355 2.79 -11.27 -2.55
N ASP A 356 3.83 -10.46 -2.66
CA ASP A 356 4.47 -9.77 -1.55
C ASP A 356 4.00 -8.32 -1.37
N GLU A 357 3.02 -7.90 -2.18
CA GLU A 357 2.56 -6.52 -2.23
C GLU A 357 1.03 -6.45 -2.37
N ILE A 358 0.37 -5.99 -1.31
CA ILE A 358 -1.07 -5.77 -1.23
C ILE A 358 -1.31 -4.39 -0.61
N GLU A 359 -1.36 -3.41 -1.50
CA GLU A 359 -1.27 -1.97 -1.23
C GLU A 359 -2.61 -1.36 -0.86
N ARG A 360 -2.60 -0.07 -0.50
CA ARG A 360 -3.78 0.78 -0.32
C ARG A 360 -4.84 0.14 0.57
N ALA A 361 -4.41 -0.38 1.72
CA ALA A 361 -5.31 -0.96 2.71
C ALA A 361 -6.48 0.00 3.00
N ASN A 362 -7.71 -0.52 2.92
CA ASN A 362 -8.91 0.30 3.09
C ASN A 362 -9.98 -0.53 3.80
N ILE A 363 -10.56 0.02 4.87
CA ILE A 363 -11.54 -0.70 5.67
C ILE A 363 -12.64 0.21 6.19
N PHE A 364 -13.89 -0.23 6.08
CA PHE A 364 -15.01 0.48 6.67
C PHE A 364 -16.18 -0.45 6.97
N LYS A 365 -17.07 0.02 7.83
CA LYS A 365 -18.34 -0.64 8.10
C LYS A 365 -19.43 -0.05 7.20
N MET A 366 -20.14 -0.90 6.48
CA MET A 366 -21.26 -0.51 5.62
C MET A 366 -22.40 -1.51 5.77
N ASN A 367 -23.62 -1.01 6.02
CA ASN A 367 -24.83 -1.84 6.13
C ASN A 367 -24.66 -3.05 7.08
N GLY A 368 -23.98 -2.84 8.20
CA GLY A 368 -23.80 -3.85 9.26
C GLY A 368 -22.64 -4.82 9.05
N LYS A 369 -21.88 -4.72 7.95
CA LYS A 369 -20.71 -5.56 7.67
C LYS A 369 -19.44 -4.74 7.52
N TRP A 370 -18.30 -5.38 7.76
CA TRP A 370 -16.98 -4.80 7.57
C TRP A 370 -16.43 -5.22 6.22
N TYR A 371 -16.05 -4.25 5.40
CA TYR A 371 -15.45 -4.47 4.09
C TYR A 371 -14.00 -4.02 4.13
N LEU A 372 -13.09 -4.91 3.70
CA LEU A 372 -11.65 -4.69 3.64
C LEU A 372 -11.23 -4.79 2.17
N PHE A 373 -10.47 -3.82 1.68
CA PHE A 373 -9.97 -3.75 0.32
C PHE A 373 -8.46 -3.53 0.30
N THR A 374 -7.86 -3.91 -0.82
CA THR A 374 -6.45 -3.68 -1.12
C THR A 374 -6.25 -3.69 -2.63
N ASP A 375 -5.30 -2.90 -3.12
CA ASP A 375 -4.86 -2.93 -4.50
C ASP A 375 -3.64 -3.84 -4.67
N SER A 376 -3.51 -4.48 -5.82
CA SER A 376 -2.30 -5.26 -6.12
C SER A 376 -2.07 -5.42 -7.62
N ARG A 377 -0.81 -5.66 -8.01
CA ARG A 377 -0.36 -5.79 -9.39
C ARG A 377 -0.16 -7.25 -9.75
N GLY A 378 -0.76 -7.68 -10.85
CA GLY A 378 -0.56 -9.01 -11.43
C GLY A 378 0.90 -9.32 -11.74
N SER A 379 1.69 -8.30 -12.09
CA SER A 379 3.14 -8.42 -12.33
C SER A 379 3.95 -8.91 -11.13
N LYS A 380 3.42 -8.76 -9.91
CA LYS A 380 4.03 -9.22 -8.67
C LYS A 380 3.36 -10.51 -8.14
N MET A 381 2.46 -11.12 -8.92
CA MET A 381 1.73 -12.32 -8.52
C MET A 381 2.30 -13.61 -9.14
N THR A 382 2.07 -14.73 -8.46
CA THR A 382 2.49 -16.08 -8.89
C THR A 382 1.35 -16.98 -9.36
N ILE A 383 0.24 -16.37 -9.77
CA ILE A 383 -0.98 -17.06 -10.18
C ILE A 383 -1.03 -17.18 -11.71
N ASP A 384 -1.39 -18.36 -12.21
CA ASP A 384 -1.52 -18.58 -13.64
C ASP A 384 -2.75 -17.88 -14.22
N GLY A 385 -2.60 -17.36 -15.43
CA GLY A 385 -3.66 -16.60 -16.11
C GLY A 385 -3.81 -15.15 -15.62
N ILE A 386 -3.04 -14.76 -14.60
CA ILE A 386 -2.84 -13.36 -14.22
C ILE A 386 -1.57 -12.85 -14.91
N ASP A 387 -1.69 -11.75 -15.65
CA ASP A 387 -0.61 -11.15 -16.45
C ASP A 387 -0.04 -9.87 -15.81
N ASP A 388 1.09 -9.40 -16.34
CA ASP A 388 1.84 -8.28 -15.77
C ASP A 388 1.18 -6.90 -15.99
N LYS A 389 0.19 -6.80 -16.88
CA LYS A 389 -0.55 -5.56 -17.13
C LYS A 389 -1.75 -5.41 -16.20
N GLN A 390 -2.21 -6.51 -15.60
CA GLN A 390 -3.39 -6.53 -14.77
C GLN A 390 -3.14 -5.88 -13.41
N VAL A 391 -4.06 -5.01 -13.03
CA VAL A 391 -4.17 -4.37 -11.73
C VAL A 391 -5.51 -4.75 -11.14
N TYR A 392 -5.52 -4.98 -9.83
CA TYR A 392 -6.71 -5.41 -9.11
C TYR A 392 -6.98 -4.52 -7.92
N MET A 393 -8.26 -4.27 -7.65
CA MET A 393 -8.75 -4.03 -6.30
C MET A 393 -9.38 -5.33 -5.83
N LEU A 394 -8.83 -5.92 -4.78
CA LEU A 394 -9.36 -7.09 -4.09
C LEU A 394 -10.21 -6.64 -2.91
N GLY A 395 -11.18 -7.45 -2.50
CA GLY A 395 -12.07 -7.13 -1.40
C GLY A 395 -12.59 -8.34 -0.64
N PHE A 396 -12.81 -8.11 0.64
CA PHE A 396 -13.17 -9.13 1.62
C PHE A 396 -14.24 -8.58 2.57
N VAL A 397 -15.00 -9.48 3.20
CA VAL A 397 -16.07 -9.10 4.12
C VAL A 397 -16.11 -9.96 5.38
N ALA A 398 -16.37 -9.31 6.51
CA ALA A 398 -16.54 -9.94 7.82
C ALA A 398 -17.71 -9.30 8.59
N ASP A 399 -18.16 -9.96 9.66
CA ASP A 399 -19.20 -9.44 10.55
C ASP A 399 -18.63 -8.52 11.65
N SER A 400 -17.31 -8.52 11.85
CA SER A 400 -16.59 -7.67 12.81
C SER A 400 -15.26 -7.19 12.21
N LEU A 401 -14.72 -6.08 12.76
CA LEU A 401 -13.46 -5.46 12.33
C LEU A 401 -12.28 -6.43 12.31
N THR A 402 -12.19 -7.30 13.32
CA THR A 402 -11.12 -8.30 13.46
C THR A 402 -11.63 -9.72 13.23
N GLY A 403 -12.68 -9.85 12.43
CA GLY A 403 -13.33 -11.13 12.14
C GLY A 403 -12.61 -11.94 11.07
N SER A 404 -13.15 -13.12 10.75
CA SER A 404 -12.67 -13.94 9.64
C SER A 404 -13.20 -13.39 8.31
N TYR A 405 -12.35 -12.62 7.63
CA TYR A 405 -12.63 -12.08 6.30
C TYR A 405 -12.78 -13.18 5.26
N LYS A 406 -13.86 -13.09 4.47
CA LYS A 406 -14.14 -13.97 3.32
C LYS A 406 -14.07 -13.19 2.01
N PRO A 407 -13.62 -13.79 0.91
CA PRO A 407 -13.50 -13.09 -0.36
C PRO A 407 -14.87 -12.63 -0.89
N LEU A 408 -14.96 -11.36 -1.31
CA LEU A 408 -16.11 -10.86 -2.07
C LEU A 408 -16.16 -11.57 -3.43
N ASN A 409 -17.37 -11.72 -3.97
CA ASN A 409 -17.59 -12.32 -5.29
C ASN A 409 -16.99 -13.73 -5.45
N GLY A 410 -16.73 -14.45 -4.35
CA GLY A 410 -16.23 -15.83 -4.33
C GLY A 410 -14.74 -16.02 -4.65
N SER A 411 -14.04 -14.97 -5.05
CA SER A 411 -12.59 -14.98 -5.37
C SER A 411 -11.80 -13.84 -4.72
N GLY A 412 -12.49 -12.79 -4.26
CA GLY A 412 -11.89 -11.55 -3.78
C GLY A 412 -11.84 -10.47 -4.85
N LEU A 413 -12.02 -10.81 -6.14
CA LEU A 413 -12.01 -9.81 -7.21
C LEU A 413 -13.14 -8.78 -7.02
N VAL A 414 -12.79 -7.50 -6.99
CA VAL A 414 -13.74 -6.38 -7.00
C VAL A 414 -13.57 -5.53 -8.25
N LEU A 415 -12.34 -5.12 -8.57
CA LEU A 415 -12.01 -4.40 -9.79
C LEU A 415 -10.83 -5.06 -10.52
N ASN A 416 -10.86 -5.01 -11.84
CA ASN A 416 -9.74 -5.27 -12.72
C ASN A 416 -9.57 -4.08 -13.67
N MET A 417 -8.33 -3.59 -13.76
CA MET A 417 -7.86 -2.63 -14.75
C MET A 417 -6.72 -3.33 -15.51
N ASN A 418 -6.75 -3.30 -16.84
CA ASN A 418 -5.82 -4.06 -17.68
C ASN A 418 -5.33 -3.27 -18.91
N LEU A 419 -5.35 -1.94 -18.81
CA LEU A 419 -4.83 -1.07 -19.84
C LEU A 419 -3.30 -1.15 -19.90
N ASP A 420 -2.74 -0.77 -21.04
CA ASP A 420 -1.30 -0.64 -21.15
C ASP A 420 -0.79 0.42 -20.16
N PRO A 421 0.33 0.21 -19.44
CA PRO A 421 0.89 1.23 -18.56
C PRO A 421 1.17 2.58 -19.25
N ALA A 422 1.35 2.60 -20.57
CA ALA A 422 1.50 3.82 -21.36
C ALA A 422 0.17 4.38 -21.90
N ASP A 423 -0.98 3.84 -21.53
CA ASP A 423 -2.28 4.42 -21.87
C ASP A 423 -2.52 5.68 -21.01
N LEU A 424 -2.94 6.79 -21.64
CA LEU A 424 -3.29 8.03 -20.93
C LEU A 424 -4.37 7.80 -19.88
N THR A 425 -5.24 6.81 -20.10
CA THR A 425 -6.34 6.46 -19.19
C THR A 425 -6.01 5.36 -18.20
N PHE A 426 -4.74 4.92 -18.11
CA PHE A 426 -4.29 3.98 -17.09
C PHE A 426 -4.61 4.52 -15.69
N THR A 427 -5.27 3.73 -14.85
CA THR A 427 -5.57 4.10 -13.46
C THR A 427 -4.97 3.13 -12.47
N TYR A 428 -4.54 3.65 -11.33
CA TYR A 428 -4.07 2.83 -10.21
C TYR A 428 -4.51 3.44 -8.89
N SER A 429 -4.27 2.71 -7.80
CA SER A 429 -4.56 3.21 -6.45
C SER A 429 -6.08 3.43 -6.25
N HIS A 430 -6.87 2.41 -6.61
CA HIS A 430 -8.32 2.43 -6.53
C HIS A 430 -8.75 2.37 -5.06
N PHE A 431 -9.54 3.34 -4.63
CA PHE A 431 -9.93 3.48 -3.23
C PHE A 431 -11.43 3.67 -3.08
N ALA A 432 -12.06 2.76 -2.35
CA ALA A 432 -13.48 2.81 -2.03
C ALA A 432 -13.77 3.80 -0.89
N VAL A 433 -14.41 4.92 -1.23
CA VAL A 433 -14.87 5.95 -0.29
C VAL A 433 -16.31 5.65 0.14
N PRO A 434 -16.55 5.26 1.41
CA PRO A 434 -17.88 4.96 1.89
C PRO A 434 -18.76 6.22 1.95
N GLN A 435 -20.05 6.01 1.69
CA GLN A 435 -21.06 7.06 1.66
C GLN A 435 -21.94 6.97 2.90
N ARG A 436 -22.55 8.09 3.31
CA ARG A 436 -23.39 8.15 4.53
C ARG A 436 -24.53 7.13 4.56
N LYS A 437 -25.04 6.76 3.38
CA LYS A 437 -26.16 5.81 3.23
C LYS A 437 -26.14 5.16 1.85
N GLY A 438 -26.92 4.10 1.72
CA GLY A 438 -27.13 3.40 0.45
C GLY A 438 -26.21 2.20 0.30
N ASN A 439 -26.17 1.68 -0.92
CA ASN A 439 -25.41 0.48 -1.28
C ASN A 439 -24.24 0.78 -2.20
N ASN A 440 -23.92 2.06 -2.42
CA ASN A 440 -22.84 2.46 -3.32
C ASN A 440 -21.71 3.12 -2.52
N VAL A 441 -20.49 2.86 -2.96
CA VAL A 441 -19.29 3.61 -2.60
C VAL A 441 -18.79 4.33 -3.84
N VAL A 442 -18.03 5.40 -3.64
CA VAL A 442 -17.32 6.09 -4.72
C VAL A 442 -15.93 5.48 -4.83
N ILE A 443 -15.52 5.06 -6.02
CA ILE A 443 -14.16 4.62 -6.31
C ILE A 443 -13.38 5.81 -6.83
N THR A 444 -12.34 6.20 -6.10
CA THR A 444 -11.34 7.18 -6.54
C THR A 444 -10.09 6.44 -7.01
N SER A 445 -9.29 7.06 -7.87
CA SER A 445 -7.97 6.59 -8.29
C SER A 445 -7.19 7.77 -8.86
N TYR A 446 -5.91 7.59 -9.13
CA TYR A 446 -5.21 8.48 -10.06
C TYR A 446 -5.29 7.92 -11.47
N ILE A 447 -5.14 8.78 -12.47
CA ILE A 447 -5.09 8.45 -13.90
C ILE A 447 -3.81 9.01 -14.52
N THR A 448 -3.33 8.33 -15.56
CA THR A 448 -2.03 8.57 -16.22
C THR A 448 -0.84 8.22 -15.33
N ASN A 449 0.05 7.34 -15.80
CA ASN A 449 1.24 6.95 -15.02
C ASN A 449 2.26 8.10 -14.89
N ARG A 450 2.95 8.12 -13.74
CA ARG A 450 3.94 9.13 -13.36
C ARG A 450 5.10 9.21 -14.36
N GLY A 451 5.52 10.43 -14.68
CA GLY A 451 6.73 10.73 -15.46
C GLY A 451 6.70 10.28 -16.92
N LEU A 452 5.55 9.80 -17.44
CA LEU A 452 5.49 9.25 -18.79
C LEU A 452 5.29 10.30 -19.88
N PHE A 453 4.51 11.35 -19.62
CA PHE A 453 4.18 12.37 -20.60
C PHE A 453 4.60 13.75 -20.10
N SER A 454 4.99 14.62 -21.02
CA SER A 454 5.44 15.98 -20.69
C SER A 454 4.31 16.95 -20.39
N ASP A 455 3.10 16.67 -20.89
CA ASP A 455 1.91 17.54 -20.84
C ASP A 455 0.68 16.88 -20.21
N HIS A 456 0.73 15.56 -19.97
CA HIS A 456 -0.31 14.78 -19.29
C HIS A 456 0.28 14.19 -18.01
N HIS A 457 0.06 14.87 -16.89
CA HIS A 457 0.58 14.48 -15.59
C HIS A 457 -0.33 13.46 -14.93
N SER A 458 0.21 12.72 -13.96
CA SER A 458 -0.64 11.98 -13.02
C SER A 458 -1.62 12.96 -12.37
N THR A 459 -2.90 12.63 -12.44
CA THR A 459 -4.00 13.51 -11.99
C THR A 459 -5.10 12.66 -11.36
N PHE A 460 -6.10 13.29 -10.73
CA PHE A 460 -7.25 12.57 -10.22
C PHE A 460 -8.04 11.93 -11.36
N ALA A 461 -8.33 10.63 -11.27
CA ALA A 461 -9.18 9.96 -12.23
C ALA A 461 -10.65 10.43 -12.09
N PRO A 462 -11.44 10.36 -13.18
CA PRO A 462 -12.90 10.36 -13.06
C PRO A 462 -13.32 9.27 -12.08
N SER A 463 -13.95 9.66 -10.98
CA SER A 463 -14.41 8.69 -9.99
C SER A 463 -15.61 7.91 -10.54
N PHE A 464 -15.98 6.78 -9.95
CA PHE A 464 -17.17 6.04 -10.39
C PHE A 464 -17.82 5.28 -9.25
N LEU A 465 -19.00 4.70 -9.46
CA LEU A 465 -19.72 4.03 -8.38
C LEU A 465 -19.50 2.51 -8.41
N LEU A 466 -19.23 1.96 -7.24
CA LEU A 466 -19.25 0.53 -6.98
C LEU A 466 -20.42 0.22 -6.05
N LYS A 467 -21.32 -0.66 -6.47
CA LYS A 467 -22.37 -1.19 -5.61
C LYS A 467 -21.81 -2.33 -4.76
N ILE A 468 -22.14 -2.34 -3.47
CA ILE A 468 -21.81 -3.37 -2.50
C ILE A 468 -23.11 -3.88 -1.86
N GLN A 469 -23.34 -5.19 -1.92
CA GLN A 469 -24.51 -5.82 -1.29
C GLN A 469 -24.16 -7.21 -0.75
N GLY A 470 -24.10 -7.33 0.57
CA GLY A 470 -23.71 -8.57 1.23
C GLY A 470 -22.28 -8.96 0.85
N GLN A 471 -22.11 -10.10 0.18
CA GLN A 471 -20.82 -10.63 -0.26
C GLN A 471 -20.54 -10.37 -1.76
N LYS A 472 -21.32 -9.50 -2.41
CA LYS A 472 -21.20 -9.20 -3.83
C LYS A 472 -20.93 -7.72 -4.07
N THR A 473 -20.15 -7.43 -5.11
CA THR A 473 -19.94 -6.08 -5.61
C THR A 473 -20.14 -6.02 -7.12
N SER A 474 -20.47 -4.85 -7.65
CA SER A 474 -20.59 -4.63 -9.09
C SER A 474 -20.34 -3.17 -9.43
N VAL A 475 -19.51 -2.90 -10.43
CA VAL A 475 -19.40 -1.56 -11.01
C VAL A 475 -20.78 -1.14 -11.51
N VAL A 476 -21.23 0.04 -11.10
CA VAL A 476 -22.53 0.56 -11.51
C VAL A 476 -22.41 1.05 -12.96
N PRO A 477 -23.24 0.57 -13.91
CA PRO A 477 -23.18 1.03 -15.29
C PRO A 477 -23.38 2.55 -15.41
N ASN A 478 -22.64 3.20 -16.31
CA ASN A 478 -22.75 4.63 -16.60
C ASN A 478 -22.65 5.53 -15.37
N SER A 479 -21.76 5.18 -14.43
CA SER A 479 -21.63 5.87 -13.14
C SER A 479 -20.35 6.70 -13.00
N ILE A 480 -19.69 7.01 -14.12
CA ILE A 480 -18.53 7.90 -14.12
C ILE A 480 -18.95 9.28 -13.61
N LEU A 481 -18.18 9.79 -12.67
CA LEU A 481 -18.28 11.08 -12.02
C LEU A 481 -17.09 11.96 -12.48
N PRO A 482 -17.17 13.28 -12.27
CA PRO A 482 -16.02 14.18 -12.38
C PRO A 482 -14.73 13.69 -11.73
N GLN A 483 -13.60 14.17 -12.25
CA GLN A 483 -12.25 13.88 -11.74
C GLN A 483 -12.11 14.25 -10.25
N GLY A 484 -11.76 13.26 -9.43
CA GLY A 484 -11.55 13.42 -8.00
C GLY A 484 -12.81 13.61 -7.15
N GLN A 485 -14.01 13.35 -7.67
CA GLN A 485 -15.24 13.48 -6.89
C GLN A 485 -15.30 12.42 -5.77
N LEU A 486 -15.58 12.84 -4.53
CA LEU A 486 -15.52 11.97 -3.35
C LEU A 486 -16.89 11.44 -2.88
N THR A 487 -17.96 12.20 -3.15
CA THR A 487 -19.31 11.93 -2.63
C THR A 487 -20.34 11.85 -3.75
N ILE A 488 -21.39 11.04 -3.56
CA ILE A 488 -22.54 10.98 -4.48
C ILE A 488 -23.41 12.23 -4.33
N ASP A 489 -23.69 12.60 -3.09
CA ASP A 489 -24.43 13.81 -2.74
C ASP A 489 -23.51 15.03 -2.96
N LYS A 490 -24.07 16.09 -3.58
CA LYS A 490 -23.36 17.35 -3.84
C LYS A 490 -23.54 18.31 -2.68
#